data_AF-A0A2M8PKE5-F1
#
_entry.id   AF-A0A2M8PKE5-F1
#
_cell.length_a   1.000
_cell.length_b   1.000
_cell.length_c   1.000
_cell.angle_alpha   90.00
_cell.angle_beta   90.00
_cell.angle_gamma   90.00
#
_symmetry.space_group_name_H-M   'P 1'
#
loop_
_entity.id
_entity.type
_entity.pdbx_description
1 polymer ?
#
loop_
_entity_poly.entity_id
_entity_poly.type
_entity_poly.pdbx_seq_one_letter_code
_entity_poly.pdbx_strand_id
1 'polypeptide(L)'
;ETGKKLVPLQQLEQATAAFEIHNSPLSEQAVLGFEFGYNVQESHRLVLWEAQYGDFANGAQNIIDEFVVSAREKWGQTPSLVMLLPHGHEGAGPDHSSARPERFLQLAAKTNMRIANCTSAAQYFHLLRRQALLLETDPLPLVV
;
A
#
# COMPACT_ATOMS: atom_id res chain seq x y z
N GLU A 1 -21.60 22.85 11.90
CA GLU A 1 -21.61 21.44 12.38
C GLU A 1 -20.32 21.17 13.15
N THR A 2 -20.35 20.36 14.20
CA THR A 2 -19.50 20.48 15.42
C THR A 2 -17.96 20.34 15.28
N GLY A 3 -17.39 20.03 14.11
CA GLY A 3 -15.94 19.80 13.94
C GLY A 3 -15.40 18.52 14.58
N LYS A 4 -16.27 17.69 15.17
CA LYS A 4 -15.89 16.40 15.77
C LYS A 4 -15.58 15.37 14.69
N LYS A 5 -14.47 14.64 14.86
CA LYS A 5 -14.12 13.48 14.02
C LYS A 5 -14.99 12.28 14.39
N LEU A 6 -15.47 11.56 13.38
CA LEU A 6 -16.19 10.29 13.52
C LEU A 6 -15.51 9.26 12.61
N VAL A 7 -15.25 8.07 13.16
CA VAL A 7 -14.70 6.94 12.39
C VAL A 7 -15.73 5.80 12.45
N PRO A 8 -16.61 5.66 11.45
CA PRO A 8 -17.72 4.70 11.51
C PRO A 8 -17.28 3.25 11.72
N LEU A 9 -16.12 2.85 11.17
CA LEU A 9 -15.57 1.50 11.36
C LEU A 9 -15.23 1.18 12.82
N GLN A 10 -14.95 2.19 13.64
CA GLN A 10 -14.73 2.07 15.09
C GLN A 10 -16.03 2.08 15.90
N GLN A 11 -17.19 2.23 15.26
CA GLN A 11 -18.51 2.19 15.92
C GLN A 11 -19.20 0.82 15.76
N LEU A 12 -18.58 -0.12 15.04
CA LEU A 12 -19.08 -1.48 14.94
C LEU A 12 -18.89 -2.19 16.29
N GLU A 13 -19.88 -2.95 16.75
CA GLU A 13 -19.82 -3.66 18.05
C GLU A 13 -18.60 -4.58 18.17
N GLN A 14 -18.19 -5.18 17.04
CA GLN A 14 -17.05 -6.07 16.92
C GLN A 14 -15.71 -5.36 16.65
N ALA A 15 -15.66 -4.03 16.56
CA ALA A 15 -14.43 -3.30 16.28
C ALA A 15 -13.55 -3.20 17.53
N THR A 16 -12.71 -4.22 17.75
CA THR A 16 -11.75 -4.27 18.86
C THR A 16 -10.32 -3.88 18.44
N ALA A 17 -10.03 -3.87 17.15
CA ALA A 17 -8.73 -3.49 16.61
C ALA A 17 -8.63 -1.97 16.43
N ALA A 18 -7.43 -1.41 16.59
CA ALA A 18 -7.17 -0.02 16.21
C ALA A 18 -7.38 0.16 14.69
N PHE A 19 -7.99 1.27 14.30
CA PHE A 19 -8.19 1.65 12.91
C PHE A 19 -7.89 3.14 12.78
N GLU A 20 -6.82 3.44 12.06
CA GLU A 20 -6.24 4.76 11.97
C GLU A 20 -6.26 5.20 10.51
N ILE A 21 -6.78 6.40 10.26
CA ILE A 21 -6.73 7.04 8.94
C ILE A 21 -6.09 8.40 9.13
N HIS A 22 -5.03 8.64 8.37
CA HIS A 22 -4.29 9.89 8.40
C HIS A 22 -4.31 10.50 7.00
N ASN A 23 -4.80 11.73 6.88
CA ASN A 23 -4.59 12.52 5.68
C ASN A 23 -3.13 12.99 5.73
N SER A 24 -2.30 12.43 4.86
CA SER A 24 -0.88 12.75 4.82
C SER A 24 -0.64 14.20 4.38
N PRO A 25 0.53 14.78 4.70
CA PRO A 25 0.99 15.94 3.94
C PRO A 25 1.20 15.57 2.47
N LEU A 26 1.32 16.56 1.61
CA LEU A 26 1.55 16.39 0.18
C LEU A 26 3.01 16.01 -0.09
N SER A 27 3.39 14.78 0.24
CA SER A 27 4.74 14.24 0.03
C SER A 27 4.72 12.72 -0.12
N GLU A 28 5.03 12.22 -1.31
CA GLU A 28 5.02 10.78 -1.58
C GLU A 28 6.24 10.11 -0.97
N GLN A 29 7.43 10.68 -1.17
CA GLN A 29 8.68 10.06 -0.73
C GLN A 29 8.78 9.92 0.79
N ALA A 30 8.48 10.99 1.53
CA ALA A 30 8.61 10.98 2.97
C ALA A 30 7.52 10.11 3.63
N VAL A 31 6.29 10.19 3.12
CA VAL A 31 5.16 9.41 3.67
C VAL A 31 5.33 7.93 3.36
N LEU A 32 5.67 7.53 2.13
CA LEU A 32 5.91 6.12 1.82
C LEU A 32 7.08 5.55 2.63
N GLY A 33 8.16 6.34 2.82
CA GLY A 33 9.28 5.95 3.67
C GLY A 33 8.87 5.78 5.14
N PHE A 34 8.00 6.65 5.65
CA PHE A 34 7.43 6.52 6.99
C PHE A 34 6.59 5.24 7.12
N GLU A 35 5.66 5.00 6.19
CA GLU A 35 4.80 3.80 6.22
C GLU A 35 5.61 2.51 6.08
N PHE A 36 6.69 2.51 5.28
CA PHE A 36 7.62 1.39 5.22
C PHE A 36 8.27 1.12 6.59
N GLY A 37 8.83 2.16 7.23
CA GLY A 37 9.44 2.02 8.55
C GLY A 37 8.44 1.54 9.61
N TYR A 38 7.22 2.08 9.58
CA TYR A 38 6.13 1.67 10.46
C TYR A 38 5.75 0.21 10.24
N ASN A 39 5.60 -0.24 8.99
CA ASN A 39 5.28 -1.63 8.65
C ASN A 39 6.35 -2.62 9.10
N VAL A 40 7.63 -2.26 8.96
CA VAL A 40 8.74 -3.12 9.43
C VAL A 40 8.75 -3.22 10.96
N GLN A 41 8.46 -2.12 11.65
CA GLN A 41 8.46 -2.08 13.12
C GLN A 41 7.22 -2.77 13.73
N GLU A 42 6.05 -2.56 13.13
CA GLU A 42 4.75 -3.07 13.59
C GLU A 42 4.25 -4.14 12.60
N SER A 43 4.98 -5.24 12.48
CA SER A 43 4.76 -6.27 11.44
C SER A 43 3.40 -6.98 11.49
N HIS A 44 2.66 -6.87 12.60
CA HIS A 44 1.32 -7.43 12.77
C HIS A 44 0.20 -6.47 12.34
N ARG A 45 0.52 -5.23 11.95
CA ARG A 45 -0.46 -4.24 11.46
C ARG A 45 -0.55 -4.30 9.93
N LEU A 46 -1.78 -4.30 9.43
CA LEU A 46 -2.02 -4.08 7.99
C LEU A 46 -1.83 -2.58 7.69
N VAL A 47 -0.69 -2.24 7.10
CA VAL A 47 -0.34 -0.87 6.72
C VAL A 47 -0.66 -0.67 5.24
N LEU A 48 -1.37 0.41 4.92
CA LEU A 48 -1.72 0.78 3.55
C LEU A 48 -1.25 2.21 3.30
N TRP A 49 -0.56 2.41 2.19
CA TRP A 49 -0.27 3.72 1.62
C TRP A 49 -1.03 3.87 0.31
N GLU A 50 -1.76 4.97 0.15
CA GLU A 50 -2.55 5.26 -1.04
C GLU A 50 -2.00 6.49 -1.75
N ALA A 51 -1.67 6.34 -3.03
CA ALA A 51 -1.34 7.48 -3.88
C ALA A 51 -2.62 8.20 -4.30
N GLN A 52 -2.57 9.53 -4.44
CA GLN A 52 -3.74 10.28 -4.96
C GLN A 52 -4.10 9.83 -6.39
N TYR A 53 -3.08 9.64 -7.22
CA TYR A 53 -3.11 8.90 -8.48
C TYR A 53 -1.86 8.03 -8.52
N GLY A 54 -1.94 6.84 -9.10
CA GLY A 54 -0.79 5.93 -9.19
C GLY A 54 0.41 6.54 -9.92
N ASP A 55 0.17 7.50 -10.82
CA ASP A 55 1.18 8.26 -11.55
C ASP A 55 2.20 8.95 -10.63
N PHE A 56 1.78 9.39 -9.44
CA PHE A 56 2.61 10.11 -8.46
C PHE A 56 3.52 9.20 -7.62
N ALA A 57 3.34 7.88 -7.68
CA ALA A 57 4.23 6.95 -6.96
C ALA A 57 5.70 7.07 -7.39
N ASN A 58 5.97 7.61 -8.59
CA ASN A 58 7.31 7.93 -9.06
C ASN A 58 8.06 8.94 -8.16
N GLY A 59 7.35 9.81 -7.44
CA GLY A 59 7.94 10.74 -6.46
C GLY A 59 8.61 10.00 -5.30
N ALA A 60 8.20 8.77 -5.04
CA ALA A 60 8.76 7.91 -4.00
C ALA A 60 9.64 6.76 -4.55
N GLN A 61 10.13 6.86 -5.80
CA GLN A 61 10.84 5.77 -6.46
C GLN A 61 12.03 5.23 -5.65
N ASN A 62 12.78 6.10 -4.97
CA ASN A 62 13.90 5.67 -4.12
C ASN A 62 13.43 4.74 -2.98
N ILE A 63 12.25 5.00 -2.40
CA ILE A 63 11.69 4.14 -1.35
C ILE A 63 11.22 2.81 -1.95
N ILE A 64 10.60 2.86 -3.13
CA ILE A 64 10.14 1.66 -3.84
C ILE A 64 11.34 0.75 -4.14
N ASP A 65 12.35 1.27 -4.83
CA ASP A 65 13.49 0.50 -5.34
C ASP A 65 14.41 0.02 -4.21
N GLU A 66 14.74 0.91 -3.27
CA GLU A 66 15.74 0.61 -2.25
C GLU A 66 15.16 -0.03 -0.99
N PHE A 67 13.84 -0.04 -0.81
CA PHE A 67 13.24 -0.60 0.39
C PHE A 67 12.13 -1.58 0.06
N VAL A 68 11.01 -1.10 -0.50
CA VAL A 68 9.81 -1.94 -0.70
C VAL A 68 10.15 -3.22 -1.47
N VAL A 69 10.87 -3.12 -2.59
CA VAL A 69 11.11 -4.26 -3.49
C VAL A 69 12.38 -5.06 -3.18
N SER A 70 13.32 -4.51 -2.41
CA SER A 70 14.67 -5.08 -2.26
C SER A 70 15.11 -5.33 -0.80
N ALA A 71 14.40 -4.81 0.21
CA ALA A 71 14.80 -4.95 1.62
C ALA A 71 14.92 -6.41 2.08
N ARG A 72 14.07 -7.32 1.55
CA ARG A 72 14.15 -8.75 1.87
C ARG A 72 15.48 -9.36 1.46
N GLU A 73 15.90 -9.14 0.23
CA GLU A 73 17.15 -9.70 -0.29
C GLU A 73 18.37 -9.01 0.34
N LYS A 74 18.31 -7.68 0.51
CA LYS A 74 19.47 -6.91 1.00
C LYS A 74 19.70 -7.06 2.51
N TRP A 75 18.63 -7.11 3.30
CA TRP A 75 18.70 -6.98 4.76
C TRP A 75 17.89 -8.02 5.53
N GLY A 76 17.24 -8.98 4.84
CA GLY A 76 16.38 -9.96 5.48
C GLY A 76 15.09 -9.39 6.09
N GLN A 77 14.77 -8.12 5.83
CA GLN A 77 13.54 -7.50 6.31
C GLN A 77 12.36 -8.00 5.49
N THR A 78 11.22 -8.25 6.14
CA THR A 78 10.04 -8.83 5.50
C THR A 78 8.88 -7.83 5.47
N PRO A 79 8.95 -6.79 4.62
CA PRO A 79 7.85 -5.84 4.51
C PRO A 79 6.58 -6.51 3.98
N SER A 80 5.44 -6.01 4.43
CA SER A 80 4.09 -6.44 4.06
C SER A 80 3.16 -5.25 3.72
N LEU A 81 3.74 -4.06 3.56
CA LEU A 81 3.07 -2.82 3.16
C LEU A 81 2.22 -3.01 1.90
N VAL A 82 1.01 -2.45 1.90
CA VAL A 82 0.14 -2.36 0.74
C VAL A 82 0.30 -0.98 0.10
N MET A 83 0.55 -0.95 -1.21
CA MET A 83 0.51 0.26 -2.02
C MET A 83 -0.76 0.22 -2.88
N LEU A 84 -1.67 1.18 -2.64
CA LEU A 84 -2.87 1.38 -3.44
C LEU A 84 -2.59 2.46 -4.49
N LEU A 85 -2.60 2.08 -5.77
CA LEU A 85 -2.20 2.93 -6.88
C LEU A 85 -3.35 3.09 -7.87
N PRO A 86 -4.20 4.13 -7.73
CA PRO A 86 -5.28 4.37 -8.68
C PRO A 86 -4.77 4.39 -10.12
N HIS A 87 -5.39 3.57 -10.98
CA HIS A 87 -4.95 3.32 -12.35
C HIS A 87 -6.16 3.16 -13.28
N GLY A 88 -6.16 3.86 -14.42
CA GLY A 88 -7.23 3.76 -15.41
C GLY A 88 -7.11 4.80 -16.51
N HIS A 89 -7.35 4.40 -17.77
CA HIS A 89 -7.31 5.32 -18.92
C HIS A 89 -8.69 5.93 -19.17
N GLU A 90 -9.04 6.96 -18.39
CA GLU A 90 -10.37 7.60 -18.41
C GLU A 90 -10.40 8.97 -19.12
N GLY A 91 -9.31 9.33 -19.80
CA GLY A 91 -9.19 10.61 -20.52
C GLY A 91 -8.71 11.80 -19.67
N ALA A 92 -8.24 11.55 -18.45
CA ALA A 92 -7.72 12.57 -17.52
C ALA A 92 -6.30 13.08 -17.86
N GLY A 93 -5.68 12.57 -18.92
CA GLY A 93 -4.35 12.99 -19.38
C GLY A 93 -3.20 12.12 -18.83
N PRO A 94 -1.95 12.45 -19.20
CA PRO A 94 -0.79 11.58 -19.01
C PRO A 94 -0.35 11.35 -17.56
N ASP A 95 -0.74 12.23 -16.64
CA ASP A 95 -0.36 12.18 -15.21
C ASP A 95 -1.50 11.73 -14.29
N HIS A 96 -2.58 11.21 -14.87
CA HIS A 96 -3.78 10.73 -14.17
C HIS A 96 -4.32 9.45 -14.81
N SER A 97 -3.44 8.62 -15.37
CA SER A 97 -3.85 7.42 -16.12
C SER A 97 -3.10 6.17 -15.71
N SER A 98 -1.82 6.26 -15.37
CA SER A 98 -0.94 5.11 -15.25
C SER A 98 -0.18 5.06 -13.94
N ALA A 99 -0.49 4.03 -13.14
CA ALA A 99 0.37 3.58 -12.04
C ALA A 99 1.68 2.92 -12.51
N ARG A 100 1.94 2.85 -13.82
CA ARG A 100 3.12 2.22 -14.43
C ARG A 100 3.31 0.77 -13.99
N PRO A 101 2.28 -0.10 -14.14
CA PRO A 101 2.38 -1.50 -13.71
C PRO A 101 3.57 -2.25 -14.35
N GLU A 102 3.97 -1.86 -15.56
CA GLU A 102 5.16 -2.38 -16.24
C GLU A 102 6.45 -2.24 -15.43
N ARG A 103 6.57 -1.17 -14.62
CA ARG A 103 7.74 -0.94 -13.76
C ARG A 103 7.75 -1.89 -12.57
N PHE A 104 6.62 -2.08 -11.92
CA PHE A 104 6.50 -3.05 -10.82
C PHE A 104 6.72 -4.48 -11.32
N LEU A 105 6.20 -4.83 -12.50
CA LEU A 105 6.45 -6.11 -13.14
C LEU A 105 7.94 -6.31 -13.46
N GLN A 106 8.66 -5.27 -13.90
CA GLN A 106 10.10 -5.34 -14.12
C GLN A 106 10.90 -5.54 -12.83
N LEU A 107 10.45 -4.95 -11.71
CA LEU A 107 11.08 -5.07 -10.39
C LEU A 107 10.74 -6.41 -9.69
N ALA A 108 9.76 -7.17 -10.19
CA ALA A 108 9.34 -8.43 -9.60
C ALA A 108 10.39 -9.53 -9.85
N ALA A 109 10.99 -10.04 -8.78
CA ALA A 109 11.96 -11.11 -8.83
C ALA A 109 11.98 -11.88 -7.50
N LYS A 110 12.30 -13.18 -7.53
CA LYS A 110 12.48 -14.02 -6.32
C LYS A 110 11.33 -13.89 -5.30
N THR A 111 10.09 -13.74 -5.76
CA THR A 111 8.92 -13.57 -4.88
C THR A 111 9.10 -12.39 -3.91
N ASN A 112 9.63 -11.26 -4.39
CA ASN A 112 9.85 -10.08 -3.55
C ASN A 112 8.56 -9.34 -3.21
N MET A 113 7.55 -9.35 -4.09
CA MET A 113 6.26 -8.66 -3.92
C MET A 113 5.10 -9.42 -4.58
N ARG A 114 3.88 -8.95 -4.30
CA ARG A 114 2.64 -9.34 -5.01
C ARG A 114 2.12 -8.14 -5.78
N ILE A 115 1.63 -8.39 -7.01
CA ILE A 115 1.04 -7.36 -7.86
C ILE A 115 -0.34 -7.87 -8.29
N ALA A 116 -1.37 -7.06 -8.12
CA ALA A 116 -2.74 -7.41 -8.49
C ALA A 116 -3.44 -6.22 -9.16
N ASN A 117 -4.31 -6.49 -10.12
CA ASN A 117 -5.24 -5.50 -10.67
C ASN A 117 -6.66 -6.07 -10.53
N CYS A 118 -7.38 -5.60 -9.51
CA CYS A 118 -8.70 -6.12 -9.16
C CYS A 118 -9.79 -5.55 -10.08
N THR A 119 -10.66 -6.41 -10.60
CA THR A 119 -11.78 -6.02 -11.48
C THR A 119 -13.15 -6.10 -10.82
N SER A 120 -13.20 -6.48 -9.53
CA SER A 120 -14.43 -6.48 -8.75
C SER A 120 -14.18 -6.16 -7.28
N ALA A 121 -15.20 -5.63 -6.61
CA ALA A 121 -15.14 -5.33 -5.18
C ALA A 121 -14.85 -6.58 -4.33
N ALA A 122 -15.38 -7.74 -4.73
CA ALA A 122 -15.14 -9.00 -4.03
C ALA A 122 -13.65 -9.42 -4.12
N GLN A 123 -13.02 -9.25 -5.28
CA GLN A 123 -11.58 -9.51 -5.43
C GLN A 123 -10.76 -8.62 -4.51
N TYR A 124 -11.04 -7.31 -4.49
CA TYR A 124 -10.34 -6.37 -3.63
C TYR A 124 -10.53 -6.69 -2.13
N PHE A 125 -11.76 -6.99 -1.72
CA PHE A 125 -12.08 -7.42 -0.35
C PHE A 125 -11.28 -8.66 0.07
N HIS A 126 -11.28 -9.70 -0.76
CA HIS A 126 -10.55 -10.94 -0.45
C HIS A 126 -9.03 -10.75 -0.51
N LEU A 127 -8.52 -9.90 -1.38
CA LEU A 127 -7.10 -9.58 -1.50
C LEU A 127 -6.57 -8.91 -0.21
N LEU A 128 -7.24 -7.88 0.29
CA LEU A 128 -6.84 -7.20 1.53
C LEU A 128 -6.93 -8.12 2.74
N ARG A 129 -7.98 -8.93 2.85
CA ARG A 129 -8.11 -9.93 3.93
C ARG A 129 -7.00 -10.97 3.86
N ARG A 130 -6.67 -11.45 2.66
CA ARG A 130 -5.56 -12.37 2.45
C ARG A 130 -4.24 -11.73 2.90
N GLN A 131 -4.00 -10.47 2.56
CA GLN A 131 -2.80 -9.77 2.99
C GLN A 131 -2.71 -9.69 4.52
N ALA A 132 -3.81 -9.32 5.20
CA ALA A 132 -3.88 -9.28 6.66
C ALA A 132 -3.60 -10.65 7.33
N LEU A 133 -4.07 -11.74 6.73
CA LEU A 133 -3.83 -13.10 7.24
C LEU A 133 -2.39 -13.58 7.04
N LEU A 134 -1.65 -12.97 6.10
CA LEU A 134 -0.30 -13.39 5.72
C LEU A 134 0.80 -12.53 6.34
N LEU A 135 0.46 -11.52 7.14
CA LEU A 135 1.44 -10.56 7.70
C LEU A 135 2.61 -11.24 8.44
N GLU A 136 2.36 -12.35 9.12
CA GLU A 136 3.39 -13.07 9.90
C GLU A 136 3.90 -14.34 9.21
N THR A 137 3.11 -14.94 8.32
CA THR A 137 3.40 -16.27 7.75
C THR A 137 4.02 -16.21 6.36
N ASP A 138 3.62 -15.23 5.54
CA ASP A 138 4.16 -14.97 4.22
C ASP A 138 4.09 -13.46 3.92
N PRO A 139 4.78 -12.62 4.72
CA PRO A 139 4.83 -11.18 4.50
C PRO A 139 5.47 -10.88 3.17
N LEU A 140 4.74 -10.25 2.25
CA LEU A 140 5.25 -9.67 1.00
C LEU A 140 4.57 -8.31 0.82
N PRO A 141 5.26 -7.27 0.31
CA PRO A 141 4.59 -6.07 -0.16
C PRO A 141 3.53 -6.42 -1.19
N LEU A 142 2.44 -5.67 -1.20
CA LEU A 142 1.34 -5.84 -2.14
C LEU A 142 1.12 -4.53 -2.89
N VAL A 143 1.22 -4.57 -4.22
CA VAL A 143 0.86 -3.45 -5.10
C VAL A 143 -0.49 -3.75 -5.73
N VAL A 144 -1.44 -2.84 -5.57
CA VAL A 144 -2.83 -2.93 -6.07
C VAL A 144 -3.13 -1.75 -6.98
#